data_AF-A0A158NAQ4-F1
#
_entry.id   AF-A0A158NAQ4-F1
#
_cell.length_a   1.000
_cell.length_b   1.000
_cell.length_c   1.000
_cell.angle_alpha   90.00
_cell.angle_beta   90.00
_cell.angle_gamma   90.00
#
_symmetry.space_group_name_H-M   'P 1'
#
loop_
_entity.id
_entity.type
_entity.pdbx_description
1 polymer ?
#
loop_
_entity_poly.entity_id
_entity_poly.type
_entity_poly.pdbx_seq_one_letter_code
_entity_poly.pdbx_strand_id
1 'polypeptide(L)'
;MEILKNFVKLQQEELNIAEIMELVTFPNCGAISNFIGITRDNFENKKVIKLEYEAYESMALKEMTNICNKIRSQWDVEGIAIYHRIGEVPISKASVVIAVSSPHREQSLRAVEYAINALKASVPIWKKEVYETGEPQWKQNKEYEEAQMASDINEKIPNKDVVDQNLVQIRANSEELNRRIESFIERKRQHVNTVNVQEFCRYSENNGNENSCARVDAILIRRKDSRSHIKVHRVLNEWGPQTIDQSILCKPINTNNTNNMSFDVSDSFPILDERISVTERMIGINKPVPKDIYERLKNIEDRILYLESISPEYKDFWTQ
;
A
#
# COMPACT_ATOMS: atom_id res chain seq x y z
N MET A 1 -40.50 14.23 8.93
CA MET A 1 -39.36 13.98 8.03
C MET A 1 -39.47 12.53 7.63
N GLU A 2 -39.98 12.24 6.43
CA GLU A 2 -40.00 10.87 5.92
C GLU A 2 -38.56 10.36 5.88
N ILE A 3 -38.31 9.25 6.56
CA ILE A 3 -37.02 8.58 6.51
C ILE A 3 -36.89 8.03 5.09
N LEU A 4 -36.02 8.64 4.28
CA LEU A 4 -35.73 8.16 2.94
C LEU A 4 -35.25 6.70 3.02
N LYS A 5 -35.99 5.79 2.40
CA LYS A 5 -35.76 4.33 2.45
C LYS A 5 -34.66 3.93 1.47
N ASN A 6 -33.43 4.32 1.78
CA ASN A 6 -32.23 4.02 1.01
C ASN A 6 -31.38 3.01 1.77
N PHE A 7 -31.21 1.81 1.19
CA PHE A 7 -30.40 0.74 1.76
C PHE A 7 -29.13 0.58 0.91
N VAL A 8 -28.03 1.16 1.38
CA VAL A 8 -26.74 1.11 0.68
C VAL A 8 -25.74 0.38 1.55
N LYS A 9 -25.10 -0.66 1.01
CA LYS A 9 -24.12 -1.44 1.76
C LYS A 9 -23.01 -2.00 0.86
N LEU A 10 -21.79 -1.95 1.38
CA LEU A 10 -20.66 -2.73 0.89
C LEU A 10 -20.39 -3.86 1.89
N GLN A 11 -20.21 -5.09 1.42
CA GLN A 11 -19.93 -6.23 2.30
C GLN A 11 -19.09 -7.30 1.62
N GLN A 12 -18.39 -8.12 2.41
CA GLN A 12 -17.57 -9.23 1.87
C GLN A 12 -18.36 -10.54 1.73
N GLU A 13 -19.43 -10.67 2.53
CA GLU A 13 -20.32 -11.83 2.57
C GLU A 13 -21.13 -11.97 1.28
N GLU A 14 -21.63 -13.18 1.03
CA GLU A 14 -22.50 -13.45 -0.11
C GLU A 14 -23.79 -12.62 -0.03
N LEU A 15 -24.21 -12.04 -1.15
CA LEU A 15 -25.41 -11.21 -1.21
C LEU A 15 -26.66 -12.11 -1.21
N ASN A 16 -27.47 -12.02 -0.16
CA ASN A 16 -28.78 -12.67 -0.13
C ASN A 16 -29.80 -11.84 -0.92
N ILE A 17 -30.13 -12.29 -2.13
CA ILE A 17 -31.04 -11.59 -3.04
C ILE A 17 -32.45 -11.47 -2.43
N ALA A 18 -32.94 -12.51 -1.73
CA ALA A 18 -34.28 -12.50 -1.16
C ALA A 18 -34.42 -11.45 -0.05
N GLU A 19 -33.44 -11.38 0.85
CA GLU A 19 -33.40 -10.37 1.92
C GLU A 19 -33.34 -8.95 1.35
N ILE A 20 -32.52 -8.71 0.32
CA ILE A 20 -32.39 -7.39 -0.31
C ILE A 20 -33.72 -6.97 -0.98
N MET A 21 -34.43 -7.92 -1.60
CA MET A 21 -35.74 -7.66 -2.20
C MET A 21 -36.82 -7.35 -1.15
N GLU A 22 -36.77 -8.02 0.00
CA GLU A 22 -37.70 -7.78 1.10
C GLU A 22 -37.56 -6.36 1.66
N LEU A 23 -36.33 -5.83 1.76
CA LEU A 23 -36.06 -4.45 2.22
C LEU A 23 -36.78 -3.37 1.39
N VAL A 24 -37.02 -3.62 0.11
CA VAL A 24 -37.69 -2.68 -0.80
C VAL A 24 -39.17 -3.02 -1.04
N THR A 25 -39.71 -4.03 -0.35
CA THR A 25 -41.11 -4.43 -0.51
C THR A 25 -42.00 -3.59 0.40
N PHE A 26 -42.90 -2.80 -0.22
CA PHE A 26 -43.81 -1.92 0.50
C PHE A 26 -45.25 -2.06 -0.02
N PRO A 27 -46.26 -1.84 0.84
CA PRO A 27 -47.67 -2.01 0.47
C PRO A 27 -48.16 -1.02 -0.58
N ASN A 28 -47.47 0.12 -0.76
CA ASN A 28 -47.79 1.14 -1.76
C ASN A 28 -47.07 0.94 -3.11
N CYS A 29 -46.25 -0.11 -3.25
CA CYS A 29 -45.53 -0.39 -4.49
C CYS A 29 -46.21 -1.48 -5.32
N GLY A 30 -46.56 -1.17 -6.56
CA GLY A 30 -47.07 -2.14 -7.54
C GLY A 30 -45.98 -2.85 -8.35
N ALA A 31 -44.73 -2.41 -8.24
CA ALA A 31 -43.61 -3.01 -8.98
C ALA A 31 -42.29 -2.93 -8.20
N ILE A 32 -41.49 -4.00 -8.34
CA ILE A 32 -40.08 -4.04 -7.92
C ILE A 32 -39.28 -4.51 -9.13
N SER A 33 -38.23 -3.78 -9.47
CA SER A 33 -37.27 -4.17 -10.49
C SER A 33 -35.92 -4.41 -9.84
N ASN A 34 -35.20 -5.43 -10.29
CA ASN A 34 -33.88 -5.76 -9.77
C ASN A 34 -32.87 -6.03 -10.88
N PHE A 35 -31.62 -5.75 -10.57
CA PHE A 35 -30.46 -6.10 -11.37
C PHE A 35 -29.49 -6.89 -10.50
N ILE A 36 -29.01 -8.02 -11.02
CA ILE A 36 -28.07 -8.91 -10.35
C ILE A 36 -26.87 -9.10 -11.28
N GLY A 37 -25.72 -8.56 -10.87
CA GLY A 37 -24.46 -8.79 -11.58
C GLY A 37 -23.85 -10.10 -11.13
N ILE A 38 -23.79 -11.09 -12.02
CA ILE A 38 -23.24 -12.42 -11.74
C ILE A 38 -21.87 -12.57 -12.40
N THR A 39 -20.90 -13.11 -11.66
CA THR A 39 -19.56 -13.42 -12.18
C THR A 39 -19.64 -14.53 -13.24
N ARG A 40 -19.08 -14.26 -14.43
CA ARG A 40 -19.00 -15.21 -15.54
C ARG A 40 -17.70 -15.99 -15.51
N ASP A 41 -17.69 -17.17 -16.13
CA ASP A 41 -16.54 -18.06 -16.23
C ASP A 41 -15.57 -17.70 -17.38
N ASN A 42 -15.97 -16.81 -18.28
CA ASN A 42 -15.20 -16.42 -19.44
C ASN A 42 -15.09 -14.89 -19.61
N PHE A 43 -13.90 -14.46 -20.05
CA PHE A 43 -13.65 -13.10 -20.51
C PHE A 43 -12.58 -13.13 -21.61
N GLU A 44 -12.87 -12.60 -22.80
CA GLU A 44 -11.93 -12.51 -23.93
C GLU A 44 -11.19 -13.84 -24.25
N ASN A 45 -11.93 -14.95 -24.27
CA ASN A 45 -11.41 -16.33 -24.48
C ASN A 45 -10.49 -16.87 -23.38
N LYS A 46 -10.36 -16.20 -22.24
CA LYS A 46 -9.67 -16.70 -21.05
C LYS A 46 -10.68 -17.20 -20.02
N LYS A 47 -10.32 -18.28 -19.34
CA LYS A 47 -11.12 -18.87 -18.26
C LYS A 47 -10.83 -18.13 -16.95
N VAL A 48 -11.84 -17.48 -16.41
CA VAL A 48 -11.80 -16.74 -15.15
C VAL A 48 -12.16 -17.70 -14.02
N ILE A 49 -11.37 -17.73 -12.94
CA ILE A 49 -11.64 -18.53 -11.73
C ILE A 49 -12.48 -17.73 -10.74
N LYS A 50 -12.13 -16.46 -10.54
CA LYS A 50 -12.78 -15.57 -9.58
C LYS A 50 -12.54 -14.10 -9.94
N LEU A 51 -13.37 -13.24 -9.38
CA LEU A 51 -13.17 -11.80 -9.40
C LEU A 51 -12.78 -11.32 -8.00
N GLU A 52 -11.86 -10.37 -7.94
CA GLU A 52 -11.49 -9.65 -6.73
C GLU A 52 -11.97 -8.20 -6.87
N TYR A 53 -12.73 -7.71 -5.89
CA TYR A 53 -13.23 -6.34 -5.86
C TYR A 53 -12.61 -5.56 -4.72
N GLU A 54 -12.05 -4.40 -5.04
CA GLU A 54 -11.54 -3.44 -4.06
C GLU A 54 -12.35 -2.13 -4.18
N ALA A 55 -12.53 -1.44 -3.05
CA ALA A 55 -13.33 -0.22 -3.02
C ALA A 55 -12.73 0.80 -2.06
N TYR A 56 -12.86 2.07 -2.42
CA TYR A 56 -12.68 3.15 -1.44
C TYR A 56 -13.99 3.35 -0.68
N GLU A 57 -14.22 2.53 0.34
CA GLU A 57 -15.55 2.31 0.95
C GLU A 57 -16.29 3.60 1.35
N SER A 58 -15.63 4.54 2.03
CA SER A 58 -16.28 5.77 2.49
C SER A 58 -16.78 6.65 1.34
N MET A 59 -15.99 6.76 0.27
CA MET A 59 -16.37 7.50 -0.93
C MET A 59 -17.40 6.73 -1.76
N ALA A 60 -17.25 5.41 -1.87
CA ALA A 60 -18.19 4.56 -2.58
C ALA A 60 -19.60 4.61 -1.97
N LEU A 61 -19.72 4.50 -0.64
CA LEU A 61 -21.01 4.64 0.04
C LEU A 61 -21.63 6.02 -0.17
N LYS A 62 -20.80 7.08 -0.17
CA LYS A 62 -21.27 8.45 -0.43
C LYS A 62 -21.79 8.61 -1.86
N GLU A 63 -21.07 8.11 -2.86
CA GLU A 63 -21.52 8.16 -4.26
C GLU A 63 -22.74 7.27 -4.52
N MET A 64 -22.81 6.07 -3.93
CA MET A 64 -24.01 5.23 -4.00
C MET A 64 -25.23 5.95 -3.41
N THR A 65 -25.06 6.66 -2.28
CA THR A 65 -26.13 7.49 -1.70
C THR A 65 -26.51 8.66 -2.61
N ASN A 66 -25.53 9.28 -3.28
CA ASN A 66 -25.76 10.32 -4.27
C ASN A 66 -26.59 9.81 -5.46
N ILE A 67 -26.31 8.59 -5.94
CA ILE A 67 -27.11 7.91 -6.97
C ILE A 67 -28.56 7.75 -6.51
N CYS A 68 -28.80 7.29 -5.27
CA CYS A 68 -30.15 7.20 -4.70
C CYS A 68 -30.87 8.56 -4.72
N ASN A 69 -30.19 9.64 -4.35
CA ASN A 69 -30.77 10.99 -4.36
C ASN A 69 -31.13 11.45 -5.79
N LYS A 70 -30.26 11.17 -6.77
CA LYS A 70 -30.53 11.47 -8.19
C LYS A 70 -31.73 10.69 -8.73
N ILE A 71 -31.84 9.40 -8.38
CA ILE A 71 -32.99 8.57 -8.76
C ILE A 71 -34.28 9.17 -8.23
N ARG A 72 -34.33 9.51 -6.93
CA ARG A 72 -35.53 10.10 -6.30
C ARG A 72 -35.88 11.47 -6.86
N SER A 73 -34.93 12.18 -7.42
CA SER A 73 -35.18 13.48 -8.07
C SER A 73 -35.80 13.34 -9.46
N GLN A 74 -35.67 12.17 -10.10
CA GLN A 74 -36.11 11.93 -11.47
C GLN A 74 -37.33 11.01 -11.59
N TRP A 75 -37.46 10.05 -10.67
CA TRP A 75 -38.51 9.04 -10.70
C TRP A 75 -39.20 8.90 -9.34
N ASP A 76 -40.51 8.62 -9.39
CA ASP A 76 -41.32 8.33 -8.21
C ASP A 76 -41.05 6.90 -7.73
N VAL A 77 -40.15 6.77 -6.74
CA VAL A 77 -39.69 5.50 -6.19
C VAL A 77 -39.75 5.51 -4.66
N GLU A 78 -40.11 4.37 -4.09
CA GLU A 78 -40.30 4.21 -2.65
C GLU A 78 -39.03 3.69 -1.99
N GLY A 79 -38.59 2.48 -2.35
CA GLY A 79 -37.41 1.80 -1.83
C GLY A 79 -36.29 1.73 -2.85
N ILE A 80 -35.07 2.00 -2.39
CA ILE A 80 -33.86 1.81 -3.19
C ILE A 80 -32.86 1.00 -2.36
N ALA A 81 -32.43 -0.14 -2.89
CA ALA A 81 -31.35 -0.94 -2.34
C ALA A 81 -30.20 -1.07 -3.35
N ILE A 82 -28.99 -0.73 -2.92
CA ILE A 82 -27.76 -0.89 -3.72
C ILE A 82 -26.73 -1.59 -2.85
N TYR A 83 -26.48 -2.86 -3.16
CA TYR A 83 -25.54 -3.71 -2.45
C TYR A 83 -24.43 -4.14 -3.39
N HIS A 84 -23.18 -3.97 -2.96
CA HIS A 84 -22.03 -4.45 -3.71
C HIS A 84 -21.13 -5.30 -2.82
N ARG A 85 -20.74 -6.46 -3.33
CA ARG A 85 -19.81 -7.36 -2.68
C ARG A 85 -18.38 -6.93 -2.96
N ILE A 86 -17.56 -6.83 -1.93
CA ILE A 86 -16.12 -6.54 -2.02
C ILE A 86 -15.32 -7.78 -1.62
N GLY A 87 -14.04 -7.85 -1.98
CA GLY A 87 -13.20 -9.04 -1.82
C GLY A 87 -13.44 -10.07 -2.91
N GLU A 88 -13.29 -11.35 -2.56
CA GLU A 88 -13.34 -12.45 -3.53
C GLU A 88 -14.76 -12.88 -3.87
N VAL A 89 -15.07 -12.94 -5.16
CA VAL A 89 -16.36 -13.37 -5.70
C VAL A 89 -16.13 -14.52 -6.70
N PRO A 90 -16.51 -15.76 -6.33
CA PRO A 90 -16.45 -16.90 -7.24
C PRO A 90 -17.35 -16.75 -8.47
N ILE A 91 -17.12 -17.59 -9.48
CA ILE A 91 -18.02 -17.75 -10.62
C ILE A 91 -19.44 -18.09 -10.15
N SER A 92 -20.45 -17.62 -10.91
CA SER A 92 -21.87 -17.85 -10.64
C SER A 92 -22.38 -17.23 -9.33
N LYS A 93 -21.58 -16.40 -8.66
CA LYS A 93 -22.00 -15.63 -7.49
C LYS A 93 -22.28 -14.17 -7.86
N ALA A 94 -23.21 -13.56 -7.13
CA ALA A 94 -23.58 -12.16 -7.31
C ALA A 94 -22.50 -11.24 -6.73
N SER A 95 -22.04 -10.29 -7.54
CA SER A 95 -21.13 -9.22 -7.12
C SER A 95 -21.88 -7.93 -6.79
N VAL A 96 -23.00 -7.67 -7.45
CA VAL A 96 -23.83 -6.48 -7.20
C VAL A 96 -25.31 -6.83 -7.29
N VAL A 97 -26.10 -6.29 -6.38
CA VAL A 97 -27.56 -6.39 -6.39
C VAL A 97 -28.13 -4.98 -6.23
N ILE A 98 -28.95 -4.58 -7.18
CA ILE A 98 -29.71 -3.33 -7.14
C ILE A 98 -31.18 -3.70 -7.18
N ALA A 99 -31.98 -3.15 -6.27
CA ALA A 99 -33.42 -3.33 -6.26
C ALA A 99 -34.11 -1.98 -6.03
N VAL A 100 -35.12 -1.68 -6.85
CA VAL A 100 -35.89 -0.43 -6.73
C VAL A 100 -37.37 -0.76 -6.79
N SER A 101 -38.14 -0.21 -5.85
CA SER A 101 -39.59 -0.34 -5.81
C SER A 101 -40.30 0.97 -6.12
N SER A 102 -41.43 0.87 -6.80
CA SER A 102 -42.24 2.02 -7.21
C SER A 102 -43.72 1.65 -7.30
N PRO A 103 -44.64 2.64 -7.29
CA PRO A 103 -46.06 2.40 -7.53
C PRO A 103 -46.33 1.76 -8.90
N HIS A 104 -45.56 2.12 -9.93
CA HIS A 104 -45.75 1.68 -11.31
C HIS A 104 -44.44 1.20 -11.98
N ARG A 105 -44.51 0.09 -12.71
CA ARG A 105 -43.36 -0.63 -13.31
C ARG A 105 -42.37 0.21 -14.13
N GLU A 106 -42.83 1.27 -14.79
CA GLU A 106 -41.95 2.07 -15.67
C GLU A 106 -40.85 2.78 -14.88
N GLN A 107 -41.20 3.28 -13.70
CA GLN A 107 -40.30 4.04 -12.84
C GLN A 107 -39.20 3.13 -12.27
N SER A 108 -39.57 1.95 -11.74
CA SER A 108 -38.60 1.00 -11.21
C SER A 108 -37.64 0.47 -12.27
N LEU A 109 -38.11 0.20 -13.50
CA LEU A 109 -37.25 -0.30 -14.58
C LEU A 109 -36.20 0.75 -14.99
N ARG A 110 -36.63 2.00 -15.24
CA ARG A 110 -35.71 3.08 -15.61
C ARG A 110 -34.74 3.43 -14.48
N ALA A 111 -35.21 3.42 -13.23
CA ALA A 111 -34.38 3.69 -12.08
C ALA A 111 -33.27 2.65 -11.89
N VAL A 112 -33.57 1.36 -12.06
CA VAL A 112 -32.57 0.27 -11.97
C VAL A 112 -31.52 0.38 -13.08
N GLU A 113 -31.95 0.64 -14.32
CA GLU A 113 -31.04 0.85 -15.45
C GLU A 113 -30.10 2.03 -15.20
N TYR A 114 -30.65 3.16 -14.75
CA TYR A 114 -29.84 4.32 -14.36
C TYR A 114 -28.86 3.98 -13.23
N ALA A 115 -29.33 3.29 -12.19
CA ALA A 115 -28.54 2.96 -11.01
C ALA A 115 -27.29 2.13 -11.36
N ILE A 116 -27.42 1.09 -12.20
CA ILE A 116 -26.27 0.25 -12.57
C ILE A 116 -25.26 1.02 -13.43
N ASN A 117 -25.75 1.83 -14.38
CA ASN A 117 -24.89 2.62 -15.25
C ASN A 117 -24.14 3.69 -14.43
N ALA A 118 -24.85 4.41 -13.55
CA ALA A 118 -24.26 5.41 -12.68
C ALA A 118 -23.27 4.79 -11.67
N LEU A 119 -23.57 3.60 -11.13
CA LEU A 119 -22.68 2.90 -10.22
C LEU A 119 -21.35 2.59 -10.89
N LYS A 120 -21.38 2.00 -12.08
CA LYS A 120 -20.15 1.64 -12.81
C LYS A 120 -19.37 2.85 -13.30
N ALA A 121 -20.04 3.97 -13.56
CA ALA A 121 -19.42 5.19 -14.04
C ALA A 121 -18.78 6.04 -12.92
N SER A 122 -19.38 6.10 -11.73
CA SER A 122 -18.99 7.08 -10.70
C SER A 122 -18.48 6.50 -9.39
N VAL A 123 -18.84 5.26 -9.05
CA VAL A 123 -18.49 4.68 -7.75
C VAL A 123 -17.07 4.08 -7.81
N PRO A 124 -16.17 4.45 -6.89
CA PRO A 124 -14.79 3.96 -6.85
C PRO A 124 -14.71 2.51 -6.35
N ILE A 125 -15.13 1.57 -7.20
CA ILE A 125 -15.02 0.12 -7.03
C ILE A 125 -14.28 -0.43 -8.24
N TRP A 126 -13.16 -1.11 -7.97
CA TRP A 126 -12.30 -1.69 -8.98
C TRP A 126 -12.44 -3.19 -8.99
N LYS A 127 -12.42 -3.78 -10.20
CA LYS A 127 -12.48 -5.23 -10.39
C LYS A 127 -11.16 -5.74 -10.95
N LYS A 128 -10.71 -6.85 -10.39
CA LYS A 128 -9.54 -7.60 -10.80
C LYS A 128 -9.96 -9.01 -11.19
N GLU A 129 -9.59 -9.43 -12.39
CA GLU A 129 -9.91 -10.74 -12.93
C GLU A 129 -8.76 -11.71 -12.63
N VAL A 130 -9.08 -12.84 -12.00
CA VAL A 130 -8.12 -13.91 -11.72
C VAL A 130 -8.40 -15.08 -12.66
N TYR A 131 -7.41 -15.41 -13.49
CA TYR A 131 -7.52 -16.45 -14.52
C TYR A 131 -6.92 -17.77 -14.06
N GLU A 132 -7.29 -18.87 -14.74
CA GLU A 132 -6.70 -20.20 -14.50
C GLU A 132 -5.23 -20.28 -14.92
N THR A 133 -4.87 -19.56 -15.97
CA THR A 133 -3.49 -19.45 -16.44
C THR A 133 -3.20 -17.99 -16.80
N GLY A 134 -2.13 -17.45 -16.23
CA GLY A 134 -1.69 -16.06 -16.46
C GLY A 134 -1.79 -15.16 -15.23
N GLU A 135 -1.28 -13.94 -15.38
CA GLU A 135 -1.29 -12.94 -14.30
C GLU A 135 -2.68 -12.29 -14.17
N PRO A 136 -3.12 -11.97 -12.94
CA PRO A 136 -4.39 -11.31 -12.71
C PRO A 136 -4.37 -9.88 -13.26
N GLN A 137 -5.50 -9.45 -13.85
CA GLN A 137 -5.59 -8.15 -14.54
C GLN A 137 -6.66 -7.25 -13.91
N TRP A 138 -6.28 -6.00 -13.65
CA TRP A 138 -7.22 -4.93 -13.31
C TRP A 138 -7.97 -4.48 -14.57
N LYS A 139 -9.29 -4.28 -14.44
CA LYS A 139 -10.13 -3.84 -15.55
C LYS A 139 -10.80 -2.51 -15.23
N GLN A 140 -10.76 -1.61 -16.21
CA GLN A 140 -11.50 -0.35 -16.20
C GLN A 140 -12.94 -0.57 -16.69
N ASN A 141 -13.89 0.21 -16.16
CA ASN A 141 -15.27 0.22 -16.63
C ASN A 141 -15.40 1.13 -17.86
N LYS A 142 -16.09 0.67 -18.91
CA LYS A 142 -16.31 1.45 -20.13
C LYS A 142 -17.23 2.65 -19.88
N GLU A 143 -18.16 2.46 -18.95
CA GLU A 143 -19.16 3.44 -18.52
C GLU A 143 -18.51 4.72 -17.93
N TYR A 144 -17.26 4.65 -17.45
CA TYR A 144 -16.49 5.82 -17.02
C TYR A 144 -16.13 6.74 -18.20
N GLU A 145 -15.73 6.18 -19.35
CA GLU A 145 -15.37 6.97 -20.54
C GLU A 145 -16.60 7.63 -21.17
N GLU A 146 -17.72 6.90 -21.24
CA GLU A 146 -18.98 7.43 -21.76
C GLU A 146 -19.53 8.56 -20.89
N ALA A 147 -19.43 8.44 -19.57
CA ALA A 147 -19.82 9.50 -18.64
C ALA A 147 -18.93 10.73 -18.79
N GLN A 148 -17.61 10.55 -19.00
CA GLN A 148 -16.68 11.65 -19.26
C GLN A 148 -16.99 12.34 -20.59
N MET A 149 -17.22 11.59 -21.67
CA MET A 149 -17.61 12.16 -22.95
C MET A 149 -18.98 12.87 -22.86
N ALA A 150 -19.93 12.34 -22.10
CA ALA A 150 -21.22 12.99 -21.87
C ALA A 150 -21.11 14.27 -21.01
N SER A 151 -20.19 14.32 -20.05
CA SER A 151 -19.88 15.57 -19.32
C SER A 151 -19.17 16.58 -20.21
N ASP A 152 -18.23 16.15 -21.05
CA ASP A 152 -17.49 17.01 -21.98
C ASP A 152 -18.41 17.54 -23.11
N ILE A 153 -19.49 16.80 -23.45
CA ILE A 153 -20.54 17.24 -24.37
C ILE A 153 -21.57 18.14 -23.65
N ASN A 154 -21.93 17.87 -22.39
CA ASN A 154 -22.85 18.73 -21.62
C ASN A 154 -22.18 20.02 -21.08
N GLU A 155 -20.85 20.12 -21.08
CA GLU A 155 -20.15 21.41 -20.99
C GLU A 155 -20.37 22.29 -22.25
N LYS A 156 -20.96 21.73 -23.33
CA LYS A 156 -21.53 22.51 -24.44
C LYS A 156 -23.03 22.73 -24.28
N ILE A 157 -23.48 23.12 -23.09
CA ILE A 157 -24.77 23.82 -22.89
C ILE A 157 -24.46 25.31 -22.68
N PRO A 158 -25.19 26.25 -23.30
CA PRO A 158 -24.72 27.61 -23.55
C PRO A 158 -24.86 28.49 -22.30
N ASN A 159 -24.00 28.32 -21.30
CA ASN A 159 -23.62 29.45 -20.47
C ASN A 159 -22.52 30.21 -21.20
N LYS A 160 -22.98 31.04 -22.13
CA LYS A 160 -22.25 32.21 -22.58
C LYS A 160 -22.22 33.19 -21.40
N ASP A 161 -21.54 32.81 -20.32
CA ASP A 161 -20.92 33.81 -19.47
C ASP A 161 -19.90 34.46 -20.40
N VAL A 162 -20.32 35.57 -21.00
CA VAL A 162 -19.46 36.45 -21.77
C VAL A 162 -18.46 36.99 -20.76
N VAL A 163 -17.42 36.21 -20.48
CA VAL A 163 -16.24 36.72 -19.81
C VAL A 163 -15.72 37.79 -20.76
N ASP A 164 -15.90 39.05 -20.36
CA ASP A 164 -15.49 40.18 -21.15
C ASP A 164 -14.02 39.98 -21.54
N GLN A 165 -13.74 39.92 -22.83
CA GLN A 165 -12.42 39.52 -23.32
C GLN A 165 -11.31 40.50 -22.92
N ASN A 166 -11.70 41.68 -22.44
CA ASN A 166 -10.84 42.70 -21.84
C ASN A 166 -10.45 42.41 -20.37
N LEU A 167 -11.17 41.54 -19.66
CA LEU A 167 -10.85 41.08 -18.30
C LEU A 167 -9.89 39.87 -18.30
N VAL A 168 -9.70 39.21 -19.45
CA VAL A 168 -8.77 38.08 -19.60
C VAL A 168 -7.36 38.60 -19.88
N GLN A 169 -6.57 38.79 -18.83
CA GLN A 169 -5.19 39.30 -18.92
C GLN A 169 -4.19 38.26 -19.46
N ILE A 170 -4.49 36.96 -19.33
CA ILE A 170 -3.59 35.88 -19.74
C ILE A 170 -4.35 34.96 -20.69
N ARG A 171 -3.95 34.95 -21.96
CA ARG A 171 -4.41 33.97 -22.96
C ARG A 171 -3.25 33.02 -23.23
N ALA A 172 -3.43 31.74 -22.93
CA ALA A 172 -2.47 30.69 -23.25
C ALA A 172 -3.13 29.69 -24.19
N ASN A 173 -2.44 29.32 -25.27
CA ASN A 173 -2.87 28.23 -26.13
C ASN A 173 -2.68 26.89 -25.41
N SER A 174 -3.43 25.85 -25.78
CA SER A 174 -3.32 24.52 -25.17
C SER A 174 -1.90 23.95 -25.25
N GLU A 175 -1.17 24.24 -26.34
CA GLU A 175 0.23 23.87 -26.51
C GLU A 175 1.16 24.54 -25.47
N GLU A 176 0.94 25.82 -25.19
CA GLU A 176 1.70 26.57 -24.19
C GLU A 176 1.38 26.10 -22.77
N LEU A 177 0.11 25.74 -22.51
CA LEU A 177 -0.30 25.17 -21.24
C LEU A 177 0.39 23.82 -20.99
N ASN A 178 0.36 22.94 -21.99
CA ASN A 178 1.01 21.62 -21.92
C ASN A 178 2.52 21.76 -21.72
N ARG A 179 3.18 22.66 -22.45
CA ARG A 179 4.61 22.96 -22.27
C ARG A 179 4.93 23.41 -20.84
N ARG A 180 4.08 24.27 -20.25
CA ARG A 180 4.26 24.75 -18.86
C ARG A 180 4.05 23.64 -17.83
N ILE A 181 3.07 22.77 -18.05
CA ILE A 181 2.82 21.59 -17.20
C ILE A 181 4.04 20.67 -17.22
N GLU A 182 4.56 20.34 -18.41
CA GLU A 182 5.75 19.51 -18.55
C GLU A 182 6.98 20.14 -17.88
N SER A 183 7.22 21.43 -18.14
CA SER A 183 8.33 22.17 -17.52
C SER A 183 8.21 22.21 -15.99
N PHE A 184 6.99 22.33 -15.46
CA PHE A 184 6.74 22.30 -14.03
C PHE A 184 7.01 20.93 -13.43
N ILE A 185 6.52 19.86 -14.07
CA ILE A 185 6.74 18.47 -13.64
C ILE A 185 8.24 18.17 -13.62
N GLU A 186 8.97 18.52 -14.68
CA GLU A 186 10.39 18.29 -14.78
C GLU A 186 11.17 19.04 -13.70
N ARG A 187 10.86 20.33 -13.51
CA ARG A 187 11.49 21.15 -12.46
C ARG A 187 11.20 20.62 -11.06
N LYS A 188 9.99 20.10 -10.81
CA LYS A 188 9.64 19.47 -9.52
C LYS A 188 10.38 18.16 -9.32
N ARG A 189 10.51 17.31 -10.36
CA ARG A 189 11.31 16.08 -10.28
C ARG A 189 12.78 16.40 -10.00
N GLN A 190 13.36 17.37 -10.69
CA GLN A 190 14.74 17.79 -10.45
C GLN A 190 14.93 18.30 -9.02
N HIS A 191 14.01 19.13 -8.52
CA HIS A 191 14.05 19.61 -7.13
C HIS A 191 14.01 18.46 -6.12
N VAL A 192 13.08 17.50 -6.30
CA VAL A 192 13.01 16.31 -5.45
C VAL A 192 14.30 15.50 -5.53
N ASN A 193 14.85 15.30 -6.73
CA ASN A 193 16.13 14.60 -6.90
C ASN A 193 17.28 15.33 -6.20
N THR A 194 17.37 16.66 -6.30
CA THR A 194 18.40 17.43 -5.59
C THR A 194 18.24 17.31 -4.08
N VAL A 195 17.01 17.33 -3.55
CA VAL A 195 16.74 17.11 -2.12
C VAL A 195 17.13 15.71 -1.70
N ASN A 196 16.76 14.69 -2.48
CA ASN A 196 17.14 13.31 -2.21
C ASN A 196 18.67 13.15 -2.21
N VAL A 197 19.38 13.71 -3.20
CA VAL A 197 20.85 13.71 -3.22
C VAL A 197 21.42 14.44 -2.01
N GLN A 198 20.86 15.57 -1.60
CA GLN A 198 21.29 16.29 -0.39
C GLN A 198 21.01 15.50 0.90
N GLU A 199 19.93 14.73 0.94
CA GLU A 199 19.53 13.89 2.07
C GLU A 199 20.40 12.62 2.16
N PHE A 200 20.79 12.03 1.02
CA PHE A 200 21.59 10.81 0.96
C PHE A 200 23.10 11.03 0.88
N CYS A 201 23.59 12.17 0.38
CA CYS A 201 25.02 12.42 0.14
C CYS A 201 25.64 13.46 1.08
N ARG A 202 24.98 13.87 2.18
CA ARG A 202 25.65 14.70 3.20
C ARG A 202 26.62 13.88 4.04
N TYR A 203 27.83 13.69 3.52
CA TYR A 203 29.03 13.58 4.33
C TYR A 203 29.37 14.99 4.82
N SER A 204 29.00 15.35 6.06
CA SER A 204 29.40 16.62 6.66
C SER A 204 30.62 16.39 7.54
N GLU A 205 31.79 16.75 7.03
CA GLU A 205 32.96 17.12 7.83
C GLU A 205 32.65 18.40 8.63
N ASN A 206 31.80 18.31 9.66
CA ASN A 206 31.83 19.14 10.86
C ASN A 206 30.56 18.99 11.71
N ASN A 207 30.81 18.60 12.97
CA ASN A 207 30.17 19.02 14.22
C ASN A 207 28.63 18.96 14.39
N GLY A 208 28.21 17.97 15.19
CA GLY A 208 27.42 18.28 16.39
C GLY A 208 25.89 18.38 16.26
N ASN A 209 25.26 17.88 15.19
CA ASN A 209 23.81 17.95 15.09
C ASN A 209 23.10 16.95 16.03
N GLU A 210 22.30 17.47 16.97
CA GLU A 210 21.55 16.71 17.99
C GLU A 210 20.40 15.86 17.44
N ASN A 211 20.06 16.02 16.15
CA ASN A 211 18.92 15.37 15.51
C ASN A 211 19.31 14.32 14.46
N SER A 212 20.56 13.81 14.49
CA SER A 212 21.00 12.71 13.61
C SER A 212 20.73 11.34 14.24
N CYS A 213 20.40 10.34 13.41
CA CYS A 213 20.21 8.95 13.82
C CYS A 213 21.50 8.15 13.59
N ALA A 214 21.88 7.28 14.53
CA ALA A 214 23.14 6.52 14.45
C ALA A 214 23.17 5.40 13.39
N ARG A 215 22.00 5.00 12.85
CA ARG A 215 21.87 3.87 11.91
C ARG A 215 21.65 4.29 10.46
N VAL A 216 21.23 5.53 10.25
CA VAL A 216 20.99 6.21 8.97
C VAL A 216 21.22 7.69 9.20
N ASP A 217 22.01 8.38 8.36
CA ASP A 217 22.30 9.82 8.46
C ASP A 217 21.07 10.73 8.16
N ALA A 218 19.87 10.24 8.46
CA ALA A 218 18.63 10.98 8.36
C ALA A 218 18.58 12.03 9.50
N ILE A 219 18.56 13.30 9.12
CA ILE A 219 18.41 14.43 10.05
C ILE A 219 16.93 14.82 10.11
N LEU A 220 16.33 14.78 11.30
CA LEU A 220 14.97 15.27 11.48
C LEU A 220 14.93 16.81 11.41
N ILE A 221 14.45 17.36 10.29
CA ILE A 221 14.27 18.81 10.11
C ILE A 221 12.85 19.20 10.55
N ARG A 222 12.71 19.86 11.70
CA ARG A 222 11.43 20.46 12.12
C ARG A 222 11.22 21.79 11.40
N ARG A 223 10.08 21.95 10.73
CA ARG A 223 9.63 23.27 10.25
C ARG A 223 9.24 24.14 11.46
N LYS A 224 9.53 25.45 11.39
CA LYS A 224 9.29 26.42 12.46
C LYS A 224 7.83 26.45 12.95
N ASP A 225 6.90 25.95 12.13
CA ASP A 225 5.45 26.02 12.37
C ASP A 225 4.83 24.63 12.67
N SER A 226 5.66 23.60 12.83
CA SER A 226 5.19 22.22 13.02
C SER A 226 4.88 21.90 14.49
N ARG A 227 3.66 21.40 14.75
CA ARG A 227 3.23 20.87 16.06
C ARG A 227 3.53 19.37 16.23
N SER A 228 4.64 18.86 15.69
CA SER A 228 4.94 17.43 15.84
C SER A 228 5.28 17.09 17.31
N HIS A 229 4.62 16.07 17.87
CA HIS A 229 4.83 15.60 19.24
C HIS A 229 5.99 14.59 19.39
N ILE A 230 6.74 14.34 18.32
CA ILE A 230 7.87 13.42 18.34
C ILE A 230 8.94 13.98 19.29
N LYS A 231 9.41 13.18 20.25
CA LYS A 231 10.53 13.53 21.13
C LYS A 231 11.73 12.64 20.77
N VAL A 232 12.81 13.24 20.27
CA VAL A 232 14.06 12.54 20.00
C VAL A 232 14.89 12.56 21.27
N HIS A 233 15.35 11.39 21.73
CA HIS A 233 16.29 11.27 22.84
C HIS A 233 17.60 10.72 22.29
N ARG A 234 18.71 11.43 22.52
CA ARG A 234 20.04 10.94 22.19
C ARG A 234 20.40 9.82 23.17
N VAL A 235 20.60 8.62 22.65
CA VAL A 235 21.17 7.51 23.43
C VAL A 235 22.68 7.58 23.30
N LEU A 236 23.38 7.82 24.42
CA LEU A 236 24.83 7.76 24.49
C LEU A 236 25.22 6.32 24.75
N ASN A 237 25.67 5.62 23.71
CA ASN A 237 26.28 4.31 23.88
C ASN A 237 27.73 4.51 24.29
N GLU A 238 28.04 4.23 25.55
CA GLU A 238 29.41 4.30 26.06
C GLU A 238 30.31 3.24 25.41
N TRP A 239 29.74 2.14 24.89
CA TRP A 239 30.49 1.03 24.30
C TRP A 239 29.76 0.40 23.10
N GLY A 240 30.48 0.20 21.99
CA GLY A 240 29.97 -0.42 20.76
C GLY A 240 31.05 -0.51 19.67
N PRO A 241 30.84 -1.32 18.61
CA PRO A 241 31.83 -1.54 17.57
C PRO A 241 32.22 -0.28 16.77
N GLN A 242 31.41 0.79 16.86
CA GLN A 242 31.67 2.08 16.22
C GLN A 242 32.33 3.12 17.16
N THR A 243 32.44 2.83 18.46
CA THR A 243 33.13 3.68 19.46
C THR A 243 34.52 3.14 19.84
N ILE A 244 34.94 2.03 19.25
CA ILE A 244 36.31 1.50 19.36
C ILE A 244 37.20 2.33 18.45
N ASP A 245 38.33 2.80 18.98
CA ASP A 245 39.31 3.59 18.24
C ASP A 245 39.82 2.81 17.00
N GLN A 246 39.57 3.37 15.81
CA GLN A 246 39.89 2.72 14.53
C GLN A 246 41.40 2.51 14.33
N SER A 247 42.24 3.19 15.13
CA SER A 247 43.68 2.97 15.20
C SER A 247 44.05 1.52 15.58
N ILE A 248 43.16 0.80 16.26
CA ILE A 248 43.33 -0.59 16.69
C ILE A 248 42.96 -1.58 15.55
N LEU A 249 42.26 -1.13 14.51
CA LEU A 249 41.76 -1.94 13.39
C LEU A 249 42.59 -1.78 12.09
N CYS A 250 43.63 -0.94 12.09
CA CYS A 250 44.50 -0.78 10.92
C CYS A 250 45.37 -2.02 10.69
N LYS A 251 45.07 -2.77 9.63
CA LYS A 251 45.99 -3.74 9.01
C LYS A 251 47.27 -3.01 8.55
N PRO A 252 48.47 -3.61 8.69
CA PRO A 252 49.67 -3.03 8.11
C PRO A 252 49.54 -3.05 6.58
N ILE A 253 49.53 -1.87 5.98
CA ILE A 253 49.67 -1.70 4.54
C ILE A 253 51.08 -2.18 4.18
N ASN A 254 51.13 -3.19 3.32
CA ASN A 254 52.35 -3.71 2.74
C ASN A 254 53.07 -2.57 2.00
N THR A 255 54.06 -1.97 2.63
CA THR A 255 55.08 -1.15 1.96
C THR A 255 56.38 -1.92 2.07
N ASN A 256 56.91 -2.29 0.91
CA ASN A 256 58.22 -2.89 0.77
C ASN A 256 59.26 -2.01 1.47
N ASN A 257 59.79 -2.45 2.61
CA ASN A 257 61.20 -2.33 2.94
C ASN A 257 61.57 -3.15 4.18
N THR A 258 62.60 -3.97 3.96
CA THR A 258 63.48 -4.65 4.90
C THR A 258 63.48 -4.12 6.34
N ASN A 259 63.07 -4.95 7.30
CA ASN A 259 63.95 -5.46 8.36
C ASN A 259 63.19 -6.36 9.33
N ASN A 260 63.82 -7.49 9.67
CA ASN A 260 63.39 -8.43 10.69
C ASN A 260 63.14 -7.74 12.04
N MET A 261 61.92 -7.83 12.53
CA MET A 261 61.68 -7.98 13.97
C MET A 261 60.44 -8.87 14.15
N SER A 262 60.66 -10.04 14.72
CA SER A 262 59.61 -10.93 15.21
C SER A 262 58.79 -10.20 16.27
N PHE A 263 57.60 -9.74 15.90
CA PHE A 263 56.62 -9.22 16.85
C PHE A 263 55.72 -10.39 17.25
N ASP A 264 55.92 -10.90 18.46
CA ASP A 264 55.07 -11.94 19.05
C ASP A 264 53.63 -11.43 19.17
N VAL A 265 52.73 -12.00 18.36
CA VAL A 265 51.28 -11.71 18.35
C VAL A 265 50.59 -12.51 19.46
N SER A 266 51.15 -12.52 20.68
CA SER A 266 50.59 -13.29 21.79
C SER A 266 49.71 -12.50 22.75
N ASP A 267 49.68 -11.16 22.66
CA ASP A 267 48.95 -10.31 23.63
C ASP A 267 47.86 -9.42 23.01
N SER A 268 47.46 -9.70 21.77
CA SER A 268 46.43 -8.90 21.10
C SER A 268 45.03 -9.49 21.34
N PHE A 269 44.25 -8.80 22.18
CA PHE A 269 42.80 -8.94 22.42
C PHE A 269 42.33 -9.94 23.48
N PRO A 270 42.60 -9.70 24.78
CA PRO A 270 42.08 -10.52 25.89
C PRO A 270 40.54 -10.65 25.90
N ILE A 271 39.82 -9.63 25.39
CA ILE A 271 38.35 -9.64 25.32
C ILE A 271 37.84 -10.62 24.26
N LEU A 272 38.50 -10.72 23.11
CA LEU A 272 38.13 -11.68 22.07
C LEU A 272 38.38 -13.10 22.56
N ASP A 273 39.50 -13.32 23.23
CA ASP A 273 39.85 -14.60 23.82
C ASP A 273 38.85 -15.03 24.90
N GLU A 274 38.45 -14.11 25.78
CA GLU A 274 37.43 -14.36 26.81
C GLU A 274 36.07 -14.72 26.20
N ARG A 275 35.62 -13.96 25.18
CA ARG A 275 34.34 -14.21 24.53
C ARG A 275 34.32 -15.54 23.77
N ILE A 276 35.41 -15.87 23.08
CA ILE A 276 35.55 -17.14 22.37
C ILE A 276 35.57 -18.28 23.39
N SER A 277 36.30 -18.14 24.50
CA SER A 277 36.37 -19.14 25.58
C SER A 277 35.02 -19.38 26.27
N VAL A 278 34.22 -18.33 26.49
CA VAL A 278 32.85 -18.46 27.03
C VAL A 278 31.96 -19.21 26.05
N THR A 279 32.09 -18.93 24.76
CA THR A 279 31.30 -19.57 23.70
C THR A 279 31.67 -21.05 23.55
N GLU A 280 32.96 -21.38 23.58
CA GLU A 280 33.47 -22.76 23.59
C GLU A 280 32.92 -23.56 24.78
N ARG A 281 32.90 -22.97 25.97
CA ARG A 281 32.34 -23.58 27.18
C ARG A 281 30.84 -23.84 27.07
N MET A 282 30.09 -22.87 26.55
CA MET A 282 28.63 -22.98 26.39
C MET A 282 28.25 -24.10 25.40
N ILE A 283 29.09 -24.32 24.39
CA ILE A 283 28.86 -25.29 23.31
C ILE A 283 29.49 -26.67 23.63
N GLY A 284 30.17 -26.79 24.78
CA GLY A 284 30.73 -28.04 25.30
C GLY A 284 32.03 -28.48 24.63
N ILE A 285 32.80 -27.55 24.05
CA ILE A 285 34.11 -27.82 23.47
C ILE A 285 35.15 -27.79 24.62
N ASN A 286 35.40 -28.95 25.24
CA ASN A 286 36.27 -29.09 26.42
C ASN A 286 37.71 -29.54 26.10
N LYS A 287 38.12 -29.53 24.82
CA LYS A 287 39.49 -29.90 24.42
C LYS A 287 40.39 -28.66 24.37
N PRO A 288 41.70 -28.76 24.62
CA PRO A 288 42.61 -27.63 24.41
C PRO A 288 42.66 -27.29 22.92
N VAL A 289 42.11 -26.13 22.56
CA VAL A 289 41.98 -25.65 21.17
C VAL A 289 43.25 -24.86 20.79
N PRO A 290 43.74 -24.94 19.54
CA PRO A 290 44.93 -24.22 19.08
C PRO A 290 44.87 -22.71 19.34
N LYS A 291 46.04 -22.05 19.47
CA LYS A 291 46.16 -20.61 19.73
C LYS A 291 45.65 -19.72 18.58
N ASP A 292 45.35 -20.29 17.41
CA ASP A 292 44.85 -19.55 16.27
C ASP A 292 43.34 -19.27 16.38
N ILE A 293 42.97 -17.98 16.37
CA ILE A 293 41.58 -17.51 16.51
C ILE A 293 40.69 -18.03 15.39
N TYR A 294 41.20 -18.15 14.16
CA TYR A 294 40.38 -18.59 13.02
C TYR A 294 40.02 -20.07 13.13
N GLU A 295 40.94 -20.90 13.59
CA GLU A 295 40.71 -22.32 13.81
C GLU A 295 39.71 -22.55 14.96
N ARG A 296 39.77 -21.73 16.00
CA ARG A 296 38.79 -21.73 17.11
C ARG A 296 37.37 -21.37 16.65
N LEU A 297 37.23 -20.30 15.88
CA LEU A 297 35.93 -19.89 15.33
C LEU A 297 35.34 -20.96 14.40
N LYS A 298 36.17 -21.60 13.59
CA LYS A 298 35.73 -22.70 12.71
C LYS A 298 35.24 -23.91 13.51
N ASN A 299 35.94 -24.30 14.58
CA ASN A 299 35.49 -25.38 15.46
C ASN A 299 34.16 -25.06 16.16
N ILE A 300 33.93 -23.80 16.52
CA ILE A 300 32.64 -23.35 17.06
C ILE A 300 31.54 -23.46 16.01
N GLU A 301 31.80 -22.99 14.79
CA GLU A 301 30.85 -23.05 13.66
C GLU A 301 30.45 -24.49 13.34
N ASP A 302 31.43 -25.38 13.16
CA ASP A 302 31.20 -26.80 12.88
C ASP A 302 30.37 -27.48 13.99
N ARG A 303 30.60 -27.09 15.25
CA ARG A 303 29.87 -27.65 16.38
C ARG A 303 28.45 -27.11 16.50
N ILE A 304 28.21 -25.84 16.18
CA ILE A 304 26.85 -25.27 16.10
C ILE A 304 26.07 -25.99 15.00
N LEU A 305 26.66 -26.15 13.82
CA LEU A 305 26.03 -26.83 12.69
C LEU A 305 25.65 -28.28 13.06
N TYR A 306 26.53 -28.98 13.79
CA TYR A 306 26.22 -30.29 14.33
C TYR A 306 25.06 -30.27 15.33
N LEU A 307 25.03 -29.33 16.27
CA LEU A 307 23.94 -29.23 17.25
C LEU A 307 22.60 -28.87 16.59
N GLU A 308 22.61 -28.04 15.55
CA GLU A 308 21.41 -27.72 14.76
C GLU A 308 20.90 -28.92 13.95
N SER A 309 21.80 -29.83 13.55
CA SER A 309 21.43 -31.07 12.86
C SER A 309 20.76 -32.11 13.76
N ILE A 310 20.79 -31.92 15.09
CA ILE A 310 20.18 -32.83 16.06
C ILE A 310 18.86 -32.22 16.53
N SER A 311 17.76 -32.97 16.41
CA SER A 311 16.44 -32.53 16.89
C SER A 311 16.47 -32.15 18.37
N PRO A 312 15.76 -31.08 18.79
CA PRO A 312 15.77 -30.59 20.19
C PRO A 312 15.46 -31.64 21.24
N GLU A 313 14.70 -32.68 20.90
CA GLU A 313 14.31 -33.78 21.79
C GLU A 313 15.50 -34.64 22.27
N TYR A 314 16.61 -34.66 21.53
CA TYR A 314 17.80 -35.44 21.89
C TYR A 314 18.73 -34.72 22.86
N LYS A 315 18.46 -33.44 23.20
CA LYS A 315 19.31 -32.63 24.07
C LYS A 315 19.36 -33.15 25.51
N ASP A 316 18.29 -33.80 25.96
CA ASP A 316 18.16 -34.32 27.33
C ASP A 316 18.91 -35.64 27.54
N PHE A 317 19.24 -36.39 26.47
CA PHE A 317 19.93 -37.69 26.58
C PHE A 317 21.41 -37.59 26.97
N TRP A 318 22.01 -36.40 26.91
CA TRP A 318 23.46 -36.21 27.10
C TRP A 318 23.81 -35.43 28.38
N THR A 319 22.87 -35.31 29.32
CA THR A 319 23.06 -34.65 30.63
C THR A 319 23.27 -35.62 31.80
N GLN A 320 23.91 -36.77 31.56
CA GLN A 320 24.43 -37.66 32.61
C GLN A 320 25.96 -37.62 32.69
#